data_AF-A0A482X3Q4-F1
#
_entry.id   AF-A0A482X3Q4-F1
#
_cell.length_a   1.000
_cell.length_b   1.000
_cell.length_c   1.000
_cell.angle_alpha   90.00
_cell.angle_beta   90.00
_cell.angle_gamma   90.00
#
_symmetry.space_group_name_H-M   'P 1'
#
loop_
_entity.id
_entity.type
_entity.pdbx_description
1 polymer ?
#
loop_
_entity_poly.entity_id
_entity_poly.type
_entity_poly.pdbx_seq_one_letter_code
_entity_poly.pdbx_strand_id
1 'polypeptide(L)'
;KLSLVIVVKCIRYRADKTLIKIIIFMALAEGKSRVRSGPITLHTQTAIHIAELLTKAKFSIEKDETNPNMNIIECEGIGMINEFI
;
A
#
# COMPACT_ATOMS: atom_id res chain seq x y z
N LYS A 1 16.33 -17.69 0.12
CA LYS A 1 14.90 -17.73 -0.29
C LYS A 1 14.07 -16.88 0.66
N LEU A 2 14.31 -15.56 0.69
CA LEU A 2 13.36 -14.64 1.30
C LEU A 2 12.20 -14.50 0.31
N SER A 3 11.26 -15.44 0.40
CA SER A 3 9.96 -15.28 -0.21
C SER A 3 9.32 -14.05 0.43
N LEU A 4 9.43 -12.90 -0.23
CA LEU A 4 8.68 -11.67 0.01
C LEU A 4 7.17 -11.89 -0.33
N VAL A 5 6.63 -13.09 -0.03
CA VAL A 5 5.28 -13.55 -0.35
C VAL A 5 4.25 -13.02 0.66
N ILE A 6 4.63 -12.04 1.48
CA ILE A 6 3.72 -11.41 2.44
C ILE A 6 3.61 -9.94 2.09
N VAL A 7 2.85 -9.62 1.04
CA VAL A 7 2.35 -8.25 0.90
C VAL A 7 0.84 -8.28 1.00
N VAL A 8 0.43 -8.44 2.26
CA VAL A 8 -0.83 -7.92 2.81
C VAL A 8 -2.08 -8.60 2.24
N LYS A 9 -2.29 -9.86 2.64
CA LYS A 9 -3.63 -10.45 2.62
C LYS A 9 -4.46 -9.75 3.72
N CYS A 10 -5.11 -8.65 3.37
CA CYS A 10 -6.11 -7.92 4.16
C CYS A 10 -5.72 -7.64 5.63
N ILE A 11 -4.59 -6.94 5.86
CA ILE A 11 -4.27 -6.50 7.22
C ILE A 11 -5.19 -5.32 7.55
N ARG A 12 -6.12 -5.49 8.49
CA ARG A 12 -6.87 -4.37 9.10
C ARG A 12 -5.89 -3.56 9.95
N TYR A 13 -5.38 -2.46 9.42
CA TYR A 13 -4.59 -1.52 10.23
C TYR A 13 -5.52 -0.47 10.86
N ARG A 14 -5.51 -0.39 12.20
CA ARG A 14 -6.10 0.73 12.93
C ARG A 14 -5.14 1.92 12.75
N ALA A 15 -5.56 2.92 11.97
CA ALA A 15 -4.79 4.14 11.68
C ALA A 15 -4.27 4.77 12.99
N ASP A 16 -3.02 5.24 13.07
CA ASP A 16 -2.79 6.66 12.77
C ASP A 16 -1.36 7.04 12.30
N LYS A 17 -0.35 6.15 12.37
CA LYS A 17 1.07 6.55 12.08
C LYS A 17 1.91 5.63 11.18
N THR A 18 1.43 4.44 10.82
CA THR A 18 2.24 3.41 10.13
C THR A 18 1.95 3.28 8.63
N LEU A 19 0.88 3.91 8.11
CA LEU A 19 0.45 3.76 6.71
C LEU A 19 1.48 4.26 5.69
N ILE A 20 2.12 5.40 5.97
CA ILE A 20 3.11 6.03 5.06
C ILE A 20 4.28 5.08 4.79
N LYS A 21 4.79 4.40 5.83
CA LYS A 21 5.85 3.40 5.69
C LYS A 21 5.39 2.22 4.82
N ILE A 22 4.16 1.75 5.02
CA ILE A 22 3.61 0.62 4.26
C ILE A 22 3.44 0.96 2.79
N ILE A 23 3.05 2.20 2.45
CA ILE A 23 2.92 2.67 1.06
C ILE A 23 4.23 2.49 0.28
N ILE A 24 5.36 2.85 0.89
CA ILE A 24 6.68 2.68 0.25
C ILE A 24 7.00 1.18 0.03
N PHE A 25 6.68 0.32 0.99
CA PHE A 25 6.93 -1.11 0.86
C PHE A 25 6.01 -1.78 -0.17
N MET A 26 4.75 -1.34 -0.27
CA MET A 26 3.82 -1.81 -1.29
C MET A 26 4.26 -1.41 -2.70
N ALA A 27 4.81 -0.19 -2.87
CA ALA A 27 5.34 0.25 -4.15
C ALA A 27 6.53 -0.60 -4.63
N LEU A 28 7.38 -1.03 -3.70
CA LEU A 28 8.57 -1.84 -3.98
C LEU A 28 8.26 -3.33 -4.16
N ALA A 29 7.17 -3.80 -3.55
CA ALA A 29 6.73 -5.19 -3.62
C ALA A 29 6.47 -5.65 -5.06
N GLU A 30 6.61 -6.96 -5.29
CA GLU A 30 6.22 -7.59 -6.55
C GLU A 30 4.73 -7.92 -6.56
N GLY A 31 4.01 -7.38 -7.54
CA GLY A 31 2.61 -7.67 -7.77
C GLY A 31 1.64 -6.70 -7.08
N LYS A 32 0.40 -7.17 -6.91
CA LYS A 32 -0.72 -6.36 -6.42
C LYS A 32 -0.90 -6.52 -4.92
N SER A 33 -0.85 -5.41 -4.21
CA SER A 33 -1.00 -5.30 -2.76
C SER A 33 -2.27 -4.54 -2.42
N ARG A 34 -2.98 -4.96 -1.36
CA ARG A 34 -4.23 -4.33 -0.92
C ARG A 34 -4.22 -4.11 0.58
N VAL A 35 -4.40 -2.88 1.03
CA VAL A 35 -4.49 -2.55 2.46
C VAL A 35 -5.83 -1.91 2.78
N ARG A 36 -6.46 -2.36 3.86
CA ARG A 36 -7.68 -1.76 4.37
C ARG A 36 -7.33 -0.83 5.53
N SER A 37 -7.65 0.44 5.36
CA SER A 37 -7.45 1.49 6.35
C SER A 37 -8.78 2.14 6.69
N GLY A 38 -8.83 2.86 7.81
CA GLY A 38 -9.96 3.72 8.16
C GLY A 38 -9.99 4.98 7.29
N PRO A 39 -10.36 6.15 7.84
CA PRO A 39 -10.40 7.40 7.08
C PRO A 39 -9.01 7.75 6.54
N ILE A 40 -8.93 8.01 5.24
CA ILE A 40 -7.69 8.45 4.60
C ILE A 40 -7.48 9.93 4.93
N THR A 41 -6.35 10.21 5.59
CA THR A 41 -5.91 11.57 5.88
C THR A 41 -5.17 12.18 4.69
N LEU A 42 -5.08 13.51 4.66
CA LEU A 42 -4.34 14.24 3.61
C LEU A 42 -2.88 13.77 3.50
N HIS A 43 -2.22 13.47 4.62
CA HIS A 43 -0.86 12.90 4.63
C HIS A 43 -0.75 11.58 3.87
N THR A 44 -1.79 10.74 3.93
CA THR A 44 -1.81 9.46 3.23
C THR A 44 -1.95 9.68 1.73
N GLN A 45 -2.79 10.63 1.30
CA GLN A 45 -2.92 10.99 -0.12
C GLN A 45 -1.62 11.56 -0.68
N THR A 46 -0.97 12.47 0.04
CA THR A 46 0.33 13.02 -0.38
C THR A 46 1.41 11.94 -0.43
N ALA A 47 1.44 11.01 0.51
CA ALA A 47 2.39 9.90 0.50
C ALA A 47 2.17 8.96 -0.69
N ILE A 48 0.92 8.66 -1.04
CA ILE A 48 0.59 7.87 -2.24
C ILE A 48 1.09 8.60 -3.49
N HIS A 49 0.78 9.88 -3.62
CA HIS A 49 1.20 10.68 -4.77
C HIS A 49 2.73 10.76 -4.89
N ILE A 50 3.44 10.96 -3.77
CA ILE A 50 4.90 10.94 -3.75
C ILE A 50 5.43 9.55 -4.10
N ALA A 51 4.79 8.48 -3.62
CA ALA A 51 5.19 7.11 -3.97
C ALA A 51 5.01 6.86 -5.47
N GLU A 52 3.92 7.32 -6.10
CA GLU A 52 3.71 7.25 -7.56
C GLU A 52 4.69 8.10 -8.38
N LEU A 53 5.20 9.19 -7.79
CA LEU A 53 6.22 10.02 -8.43
C LEU A 53 7.62 9.40 -8.33
N LEU A 54 7.95 8.87 -7.15
CA LEU A 54 9.25 8.25 -6.88
C LEU A 54 9.36 6.85 -7.49
N THR A 55 8.25 6.14 -7.56
CA THR A 55 8.13 4.77 -8.08
C THR A 55 7.05 4.77 -9.16
N LYS A 56 7.27 4.12 -10.29
CA LYS A 56 6.25 4.00 -11.36
C LYS A 56 5.09 3.07 -10.99
N ALA A 57 4.88 2.82 -9.69
CA ALA A 57 3.77 2.02 -9.17
C ALA A 57 2.45 2.77 -9.35
N LYS A 58 1.34 2.03 -9.45
CA LYS A 58 -0.01 2.61 -9.57
C LYS A 58 -0.80 2.35 -8.31
N PHE A 59 -1.48 3.37 -7.79
CA PHE A 59 -2.35 3.23 -6.63
C PHE A 59 -3.80 3.52 -6.99
N SER A 60 -4.71 2.75 -6.38
CA SER A 60 -6.15 2.94 -6.45
C SER A 60 -6.73 3.00 -5.05
N ILE A 61 -7.67 3.91 -4.81
CA ILE A 61 -8.34 4.05 -3.52
C ILE A 61 -9.83 3.82 -3.75
N GLU A 62 -10.35 2.78 -3.12
CA GLU A 62 -11.75 2.41 -3.16
C GLU A 62 -12.36 2.47 -1.77
N LYS A 63 -13.64 2.84 -1.67
CA LYS A 63 -14.36 2.77 -0.40
C LYS A 63 -14.89 1.35 -0.22
N ASP A 64 -14.77 0.80 0.99
CA ASP A 64 -15.29 -0.54 1.28
C ASP A 64 -16.83 -0.48 1.28
N GLU A 65 -17.47 -1.19 0.35
CA GLU A 65 -18.94 -1.26 0.25
C GLU A 65 -19.59 -1.82 1.53
N THR A 66 -18.85 -2.64 2.29
CA THR A 66 -19.38 -3.27 3.51
C THR A 66 -19.31 -2.32 4.71
N ASN A 67 -18.39 -1.34 4.71
CA ASN A 67 -18.17 -0.42 5.82
C ASN A 67 -17.81 0.98 5.30
N PRO A 68 -18.71 1.98 5.39
CA PRO A 68 -18.47 3.32 4.84
C PRO A 68 -17.30 4.07 5.50
N ASN A 69 -16.85 3.63 6.68
CA ASN A 69 -15.73 4.21 7.41
C ASN A 69 -14.37 3.59 7.04
N MET A 70 -14.35 2.60 6.15
CA MET A 70 -13.14 1.90 5.72
C MET A 70 -12.86 2.18 4.25
N ASN A 71 -11.58 2.39 3.94
CA ASN A 71 -11.06 2.56 2.60
C ASN A 71 -10.09 1.42 2.30
N ILE A 72 -10.09 0.98 1.05
CA ILE A 72 -9.19 -0.03 0.51
C ILE A 72 -8.23 0.69 -0.43
N ILE A 73 -6.95 0.58 -0.14
CA ILE A 73 -5.88 1.12 -0.99
C ILE A 73 -5.26 -0.08 -1.70
N GLU A 74 -5.33 -0.08 -3.01
CA GLU A 74 -4.67 -1.05 -3.88
C GLU A 74 -3.42 -0.43 -4.49
N CYS A 75 -2.35 -1.19 -4.57
CA CYS A 75 -1.08 -0.77 -5.15
C CYS A 75 -0.56 -1.87 -6.06
N GLU A 76 -0.16 -1.53 -7.28
CA GLU A 76 0.61 -2.39 -8.17
C GLU A 76 2.08 -1.97 -8.11
N GLY A 77 2.86 -2.75 -7.36
CA GLY A 77 4.26 -2.48 -7.13
C GLY A 77 5.16 -2.92 -8.29
N ILE A 78 6.36 -2.35 -8.36
CA ILE A 78 7.30 -2.56 -9.47
C ILE A 78 8.12 -3.85 -9.35
N GLY A 79 8.01 -4.59 -8.23
CA GLY A 79 8.71 -5.85 -8.04
C GLY A 79 10.22 -5.75 -8.04
N MET A 80 10.78 -4.87 -7.22
CA MET A 80 12.24 -4.84 -7.03
C MET A 80 12.67 -6.01 -6.16
N ILE A 81 13.17 -7.06 -6.81
CA ILE A 81 13.95 -8.12 -6.18
C ILE A 81 15.39 -7.65 -5.99
N ASN A 82 15.85 -7.65 -4.74
CA ASN A 82 17.26 -7.39 -4.47
C ASN A 82 18.09 -8.59 -4.94
N GLU A 83 18.82 -8.42 -6.03
CA GLU A 83 19.63 -9.47 -6.67
C GLU A 83 20.91 -9.83 -5.87
N PHE A 84 21.15 -9.14 -4.75
CA PHE A 84 22.35 -9.27 -3.92
C PHE A 84 22.17 -10.09 -2.61
N ILE A 85 21.06 -10.84 -2.42
CA ILE A 85 20.79 -11.68 -1.23
C ILE A 85 20.48 -13.13 -1.59
#